data_AF-I2ECC0-F1
#
_entry.id   AF-I2ECC0-F1
#
_cell.length_a   1.000
_cell.length_b   1.000
_cell.length_c   1.000
_cell.angle_alpha   90.00
_cell.angle_beta   90.00
_cell.angle_gamma   90.00
#
_symmetry.space_group_name_H-M   'P 1'
#
loop_
_entity.id
_entity.type
_entity.pdbx_description
1 polymer ?
#
loop_
_entity_poly.entity_id
_entity_poly.type
_entity_poly.pdbx_seq_one_letter_code
_entity_poly.pdbx_strand_id
1 'polypeptide(L)'
;MSSVLQTTGNDVYSSDLYDRGYGDSGLDFLNSSRNADNIITNPPFNSAEEFVFQAEKLARKKYAFLLRLAFLEGGNRQKRIFNIIPPSRVWVFSERITFYPRDAEIKGSGTTAYAWFVWDKSHTGHTELKWLPLGYKASSTKLSKRGDLLL
;
A
#
# COMPACT_ATOMS: atom_id res chain seq x y z
N MET A 1 2.99 9.16 3.10
CA MET A 1 3.70 7.93 2.63
C MET A 1 4.89 8.31 1.75
N SER A 2 4.67 9.07 0.68
CA SER A 2 5.71 9.49 -0.27
C SER A 2 6.90 10.23 0.35
N SER A 3 6.66 11.17 1.27
CA SER A 3 7.74 11.92 1.93
C SER A 3 8.75 11.04 2.67
N VAL A 4 8.29 9.94 3.30
CA VAL A 4 9.16 8.95 3.94
C VAL A 4 9.99 8.17 2.92
N LEU A 5 9.45 7.91 1.73
CA LEU A 5 10.20 7.27 0.65
C LEU A 5 11.29 8.19 0.11
N GLN A 6 11.05 9.50 0.04
CA GLN A 6 12.07 10.46 -0.39
C GLN A 6 13.30 10.48 0.52
N THR A 7 13.14 10.21 1.82
CA THR A 7 14.29 10.16 2.76
C THR A 7 15.22 8.97 2.52
N THR A 8 14.82 8.03 1.67
CA THR A 8 15.65 6.85 1.32
C THR A 8 16.59 7.11 0.14
N GLY A 9 16.64 8.34 -0.38
CA GLY A 9 17.50 8.72 -1.51
C GLY A 9 16.97 8.31 -2.88
N ASN A 10 15.72 7.84 -2.95
CA ASN A 10 15.05 7.51 -4.21
C ASN A 10 14.45 8.77 -4.84
N ASP A 11 14.45 8.82 -6.17
CA ASP A 11 13.62 9.78 -6.92
C ASP A 11 12.15 9.35 -6.83
N VAL A 12 11.32 10.17 -6.18
CA VAL A 12 9.93 9.85 -5.87
C VAL A 12 9.00 10.80 -6.59
N TYR A 13 8.28 10.24 -7.56
CA TYR A 13 7.09 10.85 -8.14
C TYR A 13 5.85 10.52 -7.31
N SER A 14 4.92 11.46 -7.18
CA SER A 14 3.68 11.25 -6.43
C SER A 14 2.51 11.87 -7.14
N SER A 15 1.41 11.13 -7.19
CA SER A 15 0.16 11.56 -7.81
C SER A 15 -1.04 10.97 -7.07
N ASP A 16 -2.17 11.66 -7.10
CA ASP A 16 -3.47 11.19 -6.60
C ASP A 16 -4.60 11.59 -7.57
N LEU A 17 -5.71 10.87 -7.50
CA LEU A 17 -6.92 11.23 -8.25
C LEU A 17 -7.53 12.52 -7.70
N TYR A 18 -7.45 12.72 -6.39
CA TYR A 18 -7.98 13.88 -5.68
C TYR A 18 -6.86 14.83 -5.28
N ASP A 19 -7.14 16.13 -5.25
CA ASP A 19 -6.21 17.10 -4.69
C ASP A 19 -6.14 16.96 -3.16
N ARG A 20 -5.00 16.48 -2.67
CA ARG A 20 -4.68 16.35 -1.24
C ARG A 20 -3.63 17.36 -0.77
N GLY A 21 -3.25 18.31 -1.62
CA GLY A 21 -2.18 19.27 -1.37
C GLY A 21 -0.77 18.67 -1.39
N TYR A 22 -0.57 17.53 -2.06
CA TYR A 22 0.73 16.88 -2.21
C TYR A 22 0.81 16.05 -3.50
N GLY A 23 1.88 16.24 -4.28
CA GLY A 23 2.05 15.58 -5.58
C GLY A 23 1.11 16.13 -6.66
N ASP A 24 1.14 15.51 -7.83
CA ASP A 24 0.23 15.86 -8.93
C ASP A 24 -1.19 15.36 -8.64
N SER A 25 -2.21 16.16 -8.92
CA SER A 25 -3.62 15.80 -8.69
C SER A 25 -4.38 15.58 -9.99
N GLY A 26 -5.55 14.94 -9.91
CA GLY A 26 -6.42 14.67 -11.07
C GLY A 26 -5.95 13.50 -11.94
N LEU A 27 -5.05 12.67 -11.43
CA LEU A 27 -4.45 11.56 -12.16
C LEU A 27 -5.01 10.22 -11.69
N ASP A 28 -5.82 9.60 -12.54
CA ASP A 28 -6.34 8.26 -12.28
C ASP A 28 -5.28 7.18 -12.57
N PHE A 29 -4.85 6.47 -11.52
CA PHE A 29 -3.89 5.38 -11.65
C PHE A 29 -4.36 4.28 -12.60
N LEU A 30 -5.66 3.94 -12.60
CA LEU A 30 -6.20 2.89 -13.45
C LEU A 30 -6.15 3.23 -14.94
N ASN A 31 -6.04 4.52 -15.27
CA ASN A 31 -5.90 5.04 -16.63
C ASN A 31 -4.49 5.59 -16.93
N SER A 32 -3.54 5.43 -16.01
CA SER A 32 -2.17 5.92 -16.18
C SER A 32 -1.38 5.09 -17.20
N SER A 33 -0.51 5.75 -17.96
CA SER A 33 0.50 5.13 -18.84
C SER A 33 1.93 5.27 -18.31
N ARG A 34 2.09 5.85 -17.11
CA ARG A 34 3.39 6.16 -16.53
C ARG A 34 4.06 4.90 -15.99
N ASN A 35 5.21 4.54 -16.56
CA ASN A 35 6.00 3.41 -16.07
C ASN A 35 6.99 3.85 -14.97
N ALA A 36 7.15 3.02 -13.94
CA ALA A 36 8.07 3.28 -12.84
C ALA A 36 8.87 2.02 -12.47
N ASP A 37 10.05 2.18 -11.87
CA ASP A 37 10.82 1.05 -11.36
C ASP A 37 10.04 0.33 -10.27
N ASN A 38 9.51 1.11 -9.32
CA ASN A 38 8.67 0.60 -8.24
C ASN A 38 7.41 1.43 -8.10
N ILE A 39 6.29 0.79 -7.75
CA ILE A 39 5.02 1.46 -7.46
C ILE A 39 4.60 1.13 -6.03
N ILE A 40 4.28 2.14 -5.22
CA ILE A 40 3.85 1.97 -3.84
C ILE A 40 2.60 2.80 -3.62
N THR A 41 1.53 2.20 -3.09
CA THR A 41 0.29 2.92 -2.82
C THR A 41 -0.56 2.22 -1.75
N ASN A 42 -1.54 2.95 -1.20
CA ASN A 42 -2.64 2.42 -0.39
C ASN A 42 -3.92 2.56 -1.21
N PRO A 43 -4.23 1.60 -2.10
CA PRO A 43 -5.30 1.76 -3.06
C PRO A 43 -6.68 1.70 -2.36
N PRO A 44 -7.72 2.31 -2.95
CA PRO A 44 -9.08 2.17 -2.44
C PRO A 44 -9.50 0.70 -2.48
N PHE A 45 -10.08 0.20 -1.38
CA PHE A 45 -10.27 -1.25 -1.18
C PHE A 45 -11.21 -1.90 -2.21
N ASN A 46 -12.18 -1.16 -2.72
CA ASN A 46 -13.14 -1.62 -3.74
C ASN A 46 -12.52 -1.78 -5.12
N SER A 47 -11.31 -1.25 -5.36
CA SER A 47 -10.62 -1.32 -6.66
C SER A 47 -9.22 -1.94 -6.54
N ALA A 48 -8.94 -2.63 -5.42
CA ALA A 48 -7.61 -3.17 -5.14
C ALA A 48 -7.16 -4.22 -6.18
N GLU A 49 -8.07 -5.00 -6.76
CA GLU A 49 -7.73 -5.96 -7.82
C GLU A 49 -7.28 -5.26 -9.10
N GLU A 50 -8.01 -4.24 -9.53
CA GLU A 50 -7.71 -3.42 -10.71
C GLU A 50 -6.36 -2.72 -10.56
N PHE A 51 -6.06 -2.23 -9.37
CA PHE A 51 -4.75 -1.66 -9.06
C PHE A 51 -3.63 -2.69 -9.18
N VAL A 52 -3.84 -3.96 -8.78
CA VAL A 52 -2.82 -5.01 -8.94
C VAL A 52 -2.54 -5.24 -10.42
N PHE A 53 -3.58 -5.39 -11.25
CA PHE A 53 -3.39 -5.58 -12.68
C PHE A 53 -2.73 -4.38 -13.36
N GLN A 54 -3.04 -3.16 -12.93
CA GLN A 54 -2.44 -1.96 -13.50
C GLN A 54 -0.99 -1.78 -13.07
N ALA A 55 -0.66 -2.04 -11.80
CA ALA A 55 0.73 -2.02 -11.35
C ALA A 55 1.56 -3.13 -11.98
N GLU A 56 0.98 -4.31 -12.22
CA GLU A 56 1.64 -5.38 -12.97
C GLU A 56 2.04 -4.92 -14.38
N LYS A 57 1.26 -4.06 -15.03
CA LYS A 57 1.63 -3.50 -16.34
C LYS A 57 2.70 -2.40 -16.24
N LEU A 58 2.58 -1.51 -15.26
CA LEU A 58 3.35 -0.25 -15.19
C LEU A 58 4.66 -0.36 -14.39
N ALA A 59 4.78 -1.32 -13.46
CA ALA A 59 5.98 -1.49 -12.65
C ALA A 59 7.02 -2.32 -13.40
N ARG A 60 8.26 -1.82 -13.48
CA ARG A 60 9.38 -2.55 -14.09
C ARG A 60 9.99 -3.59 -13.15
N LYS A 61 10.05 -3.29 -11.84
CA LYS A 61 10.70 -4.15 -10.84
C LYS A 61 9.73 -4.65 -9.78
N LYS A 62 9.18 -3.76 -8.95
CA LYS A 62 8.35 -4.14 -7.80
C LYS A 62 7.11 -3.28 -7.66
N TYR A 63 6.10 -3.80 -7.00
CA TYR A 63 5.02 -2.98 -6.48
C TYR A 63 4.58 -3.46 -5.11
N ALA A 64 4.21 -2.51 -4.25
CA ALA A 64 3.84 -2.79 -2.87
C ALA A 64 2.57 -2.04 -2.48
N PHE A 65 1.54 -2.76 -2.06
CA PHE A 65 0.26 -2.19 -1.66
C PHE A 65 -0.02 -2.40 -0.19
N LEU A 66 -0.45 -1.33 0.48
CA LEU A 66 -1.02 -1.42 1.81
C LEU A 66 -2.49 -1.81 1.67
N LEU A 67 -2.86 -2.99 2.15
CA LEU A 67 -4.22 -3.51 2.03
C LEU A 67 -4.67 -4.12 3.36
N ARG A 68 -5.98 -4.32 3.49
CA ARG A 68 -6.55 -5.15 4.55
C ARG A 68 -6.02 -6.57 4.40
N LEU A 69 -5.70 -7.25 5.50
CA LEU A 69 -5.22 -8.64 5.46
C LEU A 69 -6.25 -9.59 4.82
N ALA A 70 -7.55 -9.27 4.98
CA ALA A 70 -8.67 -9.93 4.29
C ALA A 70 -8.57 -9.86 2.74
N PHE A 71 -7.59 -9.16 2.18
CA PHE A 71 -7.30 -9.24 0.75
C PHE A 71 -6.89 -10.66 0.31
N LEU A 72 -6.35 -11.49 1.22
CA LEU A 72 -5.98 -12.88 0.93
C LEU A 72 -7.18 -13.82 0.73
N GLU A 73 -8.35 -13.49 1.27
CA GLU A 73 -9.53 -14.36 1.27
C GLU A 73 -10.54 -13.93 0.20
N GLY A 74 -10.28 -14.25 -1.07
CA GLY A 74 -11.25 -14.01 -2.14
C GLY A 74 -11.13 -15.00 -3.28
N GLY A 75 -12.22 -15.72 -3.59
CA GLY A 75 -12.22 -16.76 -4.63
C GLY A 75 -11.85 -16.25 -6.02
N ASN A 76 -12.29 -15.04 -6.39
CA ASN A 76 -11.89 -14.42 -7.65
C ASN A 76 -10.41 -14.04 -7.67
N ARG A 77 -9.90 -13.50 -6.56
CA ARG A 77 -8.46 -13.18 -6.39
C ARG A 77 -7.59 -14.42 -6.41
N GLN A 78 -8.05 -15.52 -5.83
CA GLN A 78 -7.36 -16.80 -5.93
C GLN A 78 -7.12 -17.19 -7.39
N LYS A 79 -8.17 -17.11 -8.22
CA LYS A 79 -8.10 -17.49 -9.63
C LYS A 79 -7.29 -16.51 -10.48
N ARG A 80 -7.47 -15.20 -10.28
CA ARG A 80 -6.97 -14.16 -11.19
C ARG A 80 -5.66 -13.51 -10.76
N ILE A 81 -5.34 -13.55 -9.47
CA ILE A 81 -4.14 -12.91 -8.90
C ILE A 81 -3.24 -13.99 -8.33
N PHE A 82 -3.65 -14.68 -7.27
CA PHE A 82 -2.73 -15.52 -6.49
C PHE A 82 -2.22 -16.76 -7.25
N ASN A 83 -3.01 -17.31 -8.17
CA ASN A 83 -2.56 -18.42 -9.02
C ASN A 83 -1.75 -17.98 -10.25
N ILE A 84 -1.72 -16.68 -10.59
CA ILE A 84 -1.11 -16.18 -11.84
C ILE A 84 0.11 -15.31 -11.53
N ILE A 85 -0.08 -14.32 -10.67
CA ILE A 85 0.89 -13.33 -10.21
C ILE A 85 0.80 -13.21 -8.67
N PRO A 86 1.15 -14.24 -7.90
CA PRO A 86 1.13 -14.15 -6.43
C PRO A 86 2.11 -13.08 -5.93
N PRO A 87 1.80 -12.38 -4.81
CA PRO A 87 2.78 -11.55 -4.16
C PRO A 87 3.97 -12.42 -3.72
N SER A 88 5.18 -11.90 -3.87
CA SER A 88 6.38 -12.55 -3.33
C SER A 88 6.38 -12.55 -1.81
N ARG A 89 5.80 -11.51 -1.19
CA ARG A 89 5.75 -11.39 0.26
C ARG A 89 4.52 -10.64 0.76
N VAL A 90 4.02 -11.05 1.92
CA VAL A 90 3.00 -10.35 2.67
C VAL A 90 3.52 -10.06 4.08
N TRP A 91 3.74 -8.77 4.37
CA TRP A 91 4.20 -8.26 5.65
C TRP A 91 3.03 -7.85 6.52
N VAL A 92 2.65 -8.70 7.46
CA VAL A 92 1.50 -8.51 8.34
C VAL A 92 1.87 -7.57 9.47
N PHE A 93 1.01 -6.57 9.72
CA PHE A 93 1.10 -5.79 10.95
C PHE A 93 0.63 -6.64 12.13
N SER A 94 1.54 -6.82 13.11
CA SER A 94 1.23 -7.49 14.38
C SER A 94 0.37 -6.62 15.31
N GLU A 95 0.27 -5.33 15.03
CA GLU A 95 -0.50 -4.35 15.79
C GLU A 95 -1.70 -3.83 14.98
N ARG A 96 -2.81 -3.50 15.66
CA ARG A 96 -3.95 -2.84 15.02
C ARG A 96 -3.65 -1.36 14.78
N ILE A 97 -3.16 -1.07 13.58
CA ILE A 97 -2.91 0.30 13.11
C ILE A 97 -4.23 0.93 12.69
N THR A 98 -4.47 2.15 13.16
CA THR A 98 -5.64 2.94 12.77
C THR A 98 -5.17 4.16 12.00
N PHE A 99 -5.72 4.34 10.80
CA PHE A 99 -5.47 5.51 9.97
C PHE A 99 -6.59 6.51 10.26
N TYR A 100 -6.24 7.63 10.88
CA TYR A 100 -7.16 8.74 11.07
C TYR A 100 -6.96 9.73 9.93
N PRO A 101 -8.05 10.16 9.26
CA PRO A 101 -8.00 11.37 8.43
C PRO A 101 -7.46 12.55 9.24
N ARG A 102 -6.88 13.52 8.54
CA ARG A 102 -6.53 14.82 9.13
C ARG A 102 -7.80 15.36 9.83
N ASP A 103 -7.65 15.72 11.10
CA ASP A 103 -8.71 16.28 11.98
C ASP A 103 -9.79 15.32 12.51
N ALA A 104 -9.65 14.01 12.31
CA ALA A 104 -10.57 13.05 12.93
C ALA A 104 -10.31 12.84 14.43
N GLU A 105 -11.38 12.78 15.23
CA GLU A 105 -11.29 12.40 16.64
C GLU A 105 -10.71 10.97 16.81
N ILE A 106 -9.69 10.84 17.64
CA ILE A 106 -9.06 9.55 17.92
C ILE A 106 -9.97 8.72 18.83
N LYS A 107 -10.79 7.84 18.22
CA LYS A 107 -11.67 6.91 18.94
C LYS A 107 -11.07 5.50 19.00
N GLY A 108 -10.05 5.32 19.85
CA GLY A 108 -9.49 4.00 20.18
C GLY A 108 -8.58 3.41 19.10
N SER A 109 -8.59 2.07 18.93
CA SER A 109 -7.93 1.43 17.79
C SER A 109 -8.94 0.62 17.00
N GLY A 110 -8.97 0.81 15.69
CA GLY A 110 -9.79 0.03 14.76
C GLY A 110 -9.49 -1.46 14.83
N THR A 111 -10.46 -2.27 14.39
CA THR A 111 -10.38 -3.75 14.43
C THR A 111 -9.72 -4.34 13.18
N THR A 112 -9.41 -3.53 12.18
CA THR A 112 -8.94 -3.99 10.88
C THR A 112 -7.46 -4.41 10.93
N ALA A 113 -7.18 -5.62 10.45
CA ALA A 113 -5.82 -6.09 10.20
C ALA A 113 -5.35 -5.58 8.83
N TYR A 114 -4.11 -5.10 8.77
CA TYR A 114 -3.47 -4.62 7.56
C TYR A 114 -2.19 -5.41 7.27
N ALA A 115 -1.76 -5.40 6.01
CA ALA A 115 -0.47 -5.91 5.59
C ALA A 115 0.05 -5.12 4.38
N TRP A 116 1.37 -5.12 4.21
CA TRP A 116 1.99 -4.76 2.95
C TRP A 116 2.11 -6.00 2.07
N PHE A 117 1.49 -5.94 0.89
CA PHE A 117 1.58 -6.97 -0.14
C PHE A 117 2.62 -6.52 -1.16
N VAL A 118 3.67 -7.31 -1.34
CA VAL A 118 4.79 -6.99 -2.21
C VAL A 118 4.84 -7.99 -3.35
N TRP A 119 4.85 -7.47 -4.57
CA TRP A 119 5.18 -8.19 -5.77
C TRP A 119 6.57 -7.76 -6.22
N ASP A 120 7.46 -8.73 -6.29
CA ASP A 120 8.81 -8.55 -6.82
C ASP A 120 8.92 -9.41 -8.07
N LYS A 121 9.00 -8.77 -9.24
CA LYS A 121 9.00 -9.48 -10.53
C LYS A 121 10.23 -10.35 -10.74
N SER A 122 11.28 -10.15 -9.94
CA SER A 122 12.50 -10.96 -9.97
C SER A 122 12.46 -12.12 -8.97
N HIS A 123 11.47 -12.18 -8.09
CA HIS A 123 11.36 -13.24 -7.10
C HIS A 123 10.91 -14.56 -7.72
N THR A 124 11.63 -15.63 -7.38
CA THR A 124 11.27 -17.00 -7.74
C THR A 124 10.90 -17.77 -6.49
N GLY A 125 9.77 -18.48 -6.52
CA GLY A 125 9.31 -19.34 -5.43
C GLY A 125 7.96 -18.93 -4.87
N HIS A 126 7.64 -19.44 -3.69
CA HIS A 126 6.33 -19.27 -3.06
C HIS A 126 6.19 -17.90 -2.37
N THR A 127 4.94 -17.48 -2.14
CA THR A 127 4.61 -16.33 -1.29
C THR A 127 5.10 -16.56 0.13
N GLU A 128 5.85 -15.60 0.66
CA GLU A 128 6.26 -15.60 2.07
C GLU A 128 5.33 -14.75 2.93
N LEU A 129 4.82 -15.33 4.02
CA LEU A 129 4.20 -14.56 5.10
C LEU A 129 5.26 -14.16 6.12
N LYS A 130 5.33 -12.86 6.43
CA LYS A 130 6.24 -12.31 7.44
C LYS A 130 5.51 -11.30 8.31
N TRP A 131 6.04 -11.05 9.50
CA TRP A 131 5.50 -10.07 10.43
C TRP A 131 6.41 -8.85 10.50
N LEU A 132 5.79 -7.67 10.55
CA LEU A 132 6.50 -6.45 10.88
C LEU A 132 6.85 -6.44 12.38
N PRO A 133 7.95 -5.77 12.77
CA PRO A 133 8.28 -5.60 14.19
C PRO A 133 7.19 -4.81 14.93
N LEU A 134 7.24 -4.80 16.26
CA LEU A 134 6.29 -4.03 17.08
C LEU A 134 6.69 -2.55 17.17
N GLY A 135 5.80 -1.69 17.70
CA GLY A 135 6.07 -0.28 17.96
C GLY A 135 5.54 0.70 16.90
N TYR A 136 4.85 0.22 15.88
CA TYR A 136 4.23 1.06 14.86
C TYR A 136 3.00 1.80 15.40
N LYS A 137 2.26 1.22 16.35
CA LYS A 137 1.11 1.87 17.01
C LYS A 137 1.52 3.08 17.86
N ALA A 138 2.63 2.97 18.59
CA ALA A 138 3.16 4.08 19.40
C ALA A 138 3.68 5.23 18.51
N SER A 139 4.30 4.87 17.38
CA SER A 139 4.85 5.83 16.42
C SER A 139 3.75 6.52 15.61
N SER A 140 2.72 5.80 15.16
CA SER A 140 1.58 6.39 14.43
C SER A 140 0.79 7.38 15.29
N THR A 141 0.67 7.13 16.59
CA THR A 141 0.03 8.06 17.54
C THR A 141 0.84 9.36 17.71
N LYS A 142 2.18 9.29 17.63
CA LYS A 142 3.05 10.48 17.66
C LYS A 142 3.01 11.26 16.35
N LEU A 143 2.98 10.58 15.19
CA LEU A 143 2.87 11.23 13.88
C LEU A 143 1.48 11.84 13.62
N SER A 144 0.40 11.21 14.08
CA SER A 144 -0.95 11.79 13.93
C SER A 144 -1.10 13.09 14.73
N LYS A 145 -0.44 13.19 15.90
CA LYS A 145 -0.35 14.45 16.68
C LYS A 145 0.47 15.56 15.99
N ARG A 146 1.32 15.20 15.02
CA ARG A 146 2.13 16.15 14.23
C ARG A 146 1.53 16.48 12.86
N GLY A 147 0.41 15.85 12.47
CA GLY A 147 -0.24 16.09 11.17
C GLY A 147 0.40 15.35 9.98
N ASP A 148 1.35 14.44 10.23
CA ASP A 148 2.23 13.86 9.19
C ASP A 148 1.66 12.60 8.50
N LEU A 149 0.44 12.17 8.85
CA LEU A 149 -0.23 11.05 8.19
C LEU A 149 -0.97 11.56 6.93
N LEU A 150 -0.18 11.94 5.93
CA LEU A 150 -0.64 11.99 4.54
C LEU A 150 -0.59 10.57 3.97
N LEU A 151 -1.75 9.92 3.89
CA LEU A 151 -2.00 8.85 2.93
C LEU A 151 -2.24 9.47 1.57
#